data_AF-Q09CG8-F1
#
_entry.id   AF-Q09CG8-F1
#
_cell.length_a   1.000
_cell.length_b   1.000
_cell.length_c   1.000
_cell.angle_alpha   90.00
_cell.angle_beta   90.00
_cell.angle_gamma   90.00
#
_symmetry.space_group_name_H-M   'P 1'
#
loop_
_entity.id
_entity.type
_entity.pdbx_description
1 polymer ?
#
loop_
_entity_poly.entity_id
_entity_poly.type
_entity_poly.pdbx_seq_one_letter_code
_entity_poly.pdbx_strand_id
1 'polypeptide(L)'
;MKLEHWQNILRTHRQVLSLLDQSLPAESAEGEPRTQVRVGLQGLVLLQQQLLGEVAGLRNVLGASYREEEVDEALRPFVYLLDELVLRRLADSEQSDWPLLQYKLFGLDSGGDRFYEMADEKLVQRAASPLVFELLHFCLTAGFEGRHAGNAARLREYKERLAARIPKPEAVPAPPPPVAQVPLVHSFPMRYYAASGFVVLALPVLLWWLSR
;
A
#
# COMPACT_ATOMS: atom_id res chain seq x y z
N MET A 1 1.77 11.61 6.43
CA MET A 1 0.33 11.54 6.80
C MET A 1 0.09 10.66 8.04
N LYS A 2 -1.06 10.76 8.74
CA LYS A 2 -1.41 9.81 9.82
C LYS A 2 -1.64 8.41 9.23
N LEU A 3 -1.23 7.36 9.95
CA LEU A 3 -1.37 5.96 9.53
C LEU A 3 -2.81 5.60 9.11
N GLU A 4 -3.79 6.19 9.78
CA GLU A 4 -5.23 5.96 9.55
C GLU A 4 -5.66 6.36 8.14
N HIS A 5 -5.23 7.53 7.64
CA HIS A 5 -5.57 7.99 6.30
C HIS A 5 -5.00 7.08 5.21
N TRP A 6 -3.78 6.58 5.43
CA TRP A 6 -3.14 5.65 4.50
C TRP A 6 -3.88 4.32 4.44
N GLN A 7 -4.31 3.81 5.60
CA GLN A 7 -5.14 2.61 5.68
C GLN A 7 -6.48 2.81 4.95
N ASN A 8 -7.07 4.00 5.04
CA ASN A 8 -8.31 4.33 4.35
C ASN A 8 -8.13 4.36 2.83
N ILE A 9 -7.08 5.00 2.30
CA ILE A 9 -6.78 4.98 0.85
C ILE A 9 -6.59 3.56 0.34
N LEU A 10 -5.79 2.75 1.05
CA LEU A 10 -5.55 1.35 0.69
C LEU A 10 -6.83 0.49 0.77
N ARG A 11 -7.72 0.80 1.72
CA ARG A 11 -9.01 0.12 1.86
C ARG A 11 -9.91 0.48 0.68
N THR A 12 -10.10 1.76 0.38
CA THR A 12 -10.90 2.22 -0.76
C THR A 12 -10.37 1.65 -2.06
N HIS A 13 -9.06 1.68 -2.29
CA HIS A 13 -8.47 1.08 -3.49
C HIS A 13 -8.78 -0.43 -3.62
N ARG A 14 -8.68 -1.19 -2.53
CA ARG A 14 -9.06 -2.62 -2.53
C ARG A 14 -10.54 -2.84 -2.79
N GLN A 15 -11.41 -1.99 -2.26
CA GLN A 15 -12.85 -2.04 -2.54
C GLN A 15 -13.12 -1.77 -4.02
N VAL A 16 -12.46 -0.76 -4.60
CA VAL A 16 -12.54 -0.46 -6.03
C VAL A 16 -12.07 -1.65 -6.86
N LEU A 17 -10.89 -2.22 -6.59
CA LEU A 17 -10.43 -3.41 -7.32
C LEU A 17 -11.44 -4.56 -7.23
N SER A 18 -12.03 -4.81 -6.05
CA SER A 18 -13.05 -5.83 -5.89
C SER A 18 -14.32 -5.55 -6.71
N LEU A 19 -14.74 -4.29 -6.82
CA LEU A 19 -15.86 -3.89 -7.68
C LEU A 19 -15.53 -4.10 -9.16
N LEU A 20 -14.30 -3.77 -9.58
CA LEU A 20 -13.84 -3.98 -10.96
C LEU A 20 -13.78 -5.48 -11.28
N ASP A 21 -13.26 -6.31 -10.39
CA ASP A 21 -13.18 -7.76 -10.58
C ASP A 21 -14.56 -8.43 -10.66
N GLN A 22 -15.57 -7.86 -10.00
CA GLN A 22 -16.95 -8.35 -10.05
C GLN A 22 -17.71 -7.87 -11.29
N SER A 23 -17.40 -6.68 -11.80
CA SER A 23 -18.21 -5.99 -12.81
C SER A 23 -17.60 -6.04 -14.21
N LEU A 24 -16.28 -6.20 -14.31
CA LEU A 24 -15.55 -6.17 -15.58
C LEU A 24 -14.83 -7.51 -15.82
N PRO A 25 -14.56 -7.86 -17.09
CA PRO A 25 -13.67 -8.94 -17.43
C PRO A 25 -12.25 -8.73 -16.87
N ALA A 26 -11.50 -9.82 -16.74
CA ALA A 26 -10.08 -9.74 -16.41
C ALA A 26 -9.32 -8.92 -17.47
N GLU A 27 -8.28 -8.21 -17.01
CA GLU A 27 -7.39 -7.47 -17.89
C GLU A 27 -6.62 -8.43 -18.81
N SER A 28 -6.58 -8.12 -20.10
CA SER A 28 -5.77 -8.89 -21.07
C SER A 28 -4.29 -8.74 -20.74
N ALA A 29 -3.52 -9.81 -20.85
CA ALA A 29 -2.07 -9.75 -20.67
C ALA A 29 -1.40 -8.87 -21.73
N GLU A 30 -0.21 -8.34 -21.43
CA GLU A 30 0.56 -7.55 -22.39
C GLU A 30 0.80 -8.33 -23.68
N GLY A 31 0.38 -7.76 -24.81
CA GLY A 31 0.51 -8.36 -26.14
C GLY A 31 -0.62 -9.29 -26.56
N GLU A 32 -1.59 -9.59 -25.67
CA GLU A 32 -2.80 -10.32 -26.03
C GLU A 32 -3.91 -9.38 -26.54
N PRO A 33 -4.80 -9.85 -27.42
CA PRO A 33 -5.96 -9.08 -27.84
C PRO A 33 -6.84 -8.74 -26.62
N ARG A 34 -7.40 -7.53 -26.63
CA ARG A 34 -8.35 -7.07 -25.62
C ARG A 34 -9.59 -7.97 -25.59
N THR A 35 -10.21 -8.04 -24.41
CA THR A 35 -11.49 -8.74 -24.24
C THR A 35 -12.53 -8.22 -25.23
N GLN A 36 -13.34 -9.14 -25.77
CA GLN A 36 -14.51 -8.82 -26.58
C GLN A 36 -15.80 -8.91 -25.77
N VAL A 37 -15.72 -9.32 -24.50
CA VAL A 37 -16.87 -9.42 -23.61
C VAL A 37 -17.37 -8.02 -23.28
N ARG A 38 -18.64 -7.79 -23.59
CA ARG A 38 -19.31 -6.50 -23.37
C ARG A 38 -20.07 -6.50 -22.06
N VAL A 39 -19.98 -5.39 -21.34
CA VAL A 39 -20.69 -5.14 -20.08
C VAL A 39 -22.06 -4.48 -20.35
N GLY A 40 -22.14 -3.66 -21.40
CA GLY A 40 -23.31 -2.89 -21.79
C GLY A 40 -23.45 -1.58 -21.02
N LEU A 41 -24.08 -0.60 -21.67
CA LEU A 41 -24.20 0.78 -21.17
C LEU A 41 -24.78 0.88 -19.74
N GLN A 42 -25.80 0.08 -19.42
CA GLN A 42 -26.41 0.09 -18.08
C GLN A 42 -25.43 -0.39 -17.01
N GLY A 43 -24.61 -1.41 -17.32
CA GLY A 43 -23.58 -1.90 -16.41
C GLY A 43 -22.46 -0.87 -16.21
N LEU A 44 -22.05 -0.18 -17.28
CA LEU A 44 -21.06 0.91 -17.19
C LEU A 44 -21.56 2.07 -16.32
N VAL A 45 -22.82 2.49 -16.50
CA VAL A 45 -23.41 3.56 -15.67
C VAL A 45 -23.52 3.13 -14.21
N LEU A 46 -23.92 1.88 -13.93
CA LEU A 46 -23.99 1.35 -12.57
C LEU A 46 -22.60 1.32 -11.91
N LEU A 47 -21.59 0.82 -12.63
CA LEU A 47 -20.21 0.78 -12.15
C LEU A 47 -19.69 2.19 -11.87
N GLN A 48 -19.94 3.15 -12.77
CA GLN A 48 -19.57 4.54 -12.54
C GLN A 48 -20.18 5.09 -11.25
N GLN A 49 -21.46 4.84 -10.99
CA GLN A 49 -22.13 5.30 -9.77
C GLN A 49 -21.51 4.69 -8.51
N GLN A 50 -21.15 3.40 -8.54
CA GLN A 50 -20.47 2.74 -7.43
C GLN A 50 -19.09 3.33 -7.18
N LEU A 51 -18.29 3.54 -8.23
CA LEU A 51 -16.96 4.15 -8.12
C LEU A 51 -17.04 5.60 -7.61
N LEU A 52 -18.01 6.38 -8.06
CA LEU A 52 -18.26 7.72 -7.53
C LEU A 52 -18.62 7.69 -6.04
N GLY A 53 -19.37 6.69 -5.60
CA GLY A 53 -19.68 6.46 -4.18
C GLY A 53 -18.42 6.21 -3.35
N GLU A 54 -17.51 5.37 -3.83
CA GLU A 54 -16.23 5.09 -3.17
C GLU A 54 -15.33 6.35 -3.11
N VAL A 55 -15.25 7.12 -4.20
CA VAL A 55 -14.51 8.39 -4.23
C VAL A 55 -15.10 9.41 -3.27
N ALA A 56 -16.43 9.54 -3.21
CA ALA A 56 -17.11 10.42 -2.26
C ALA A 56 -16.88 9.98 -0.81
N GLY A 57 -16.87 8.68 -0.54
CA GLY A 57 -16.52 8.11 0.76
C GLY A 57 -15.10 8.49 1.18
N LEU A 58 -14.13 8.32 0.28
CA LEU A 58 -12.75 8.70 0.53
C LEU A 58 -12.60 10.22 0.78
N ARG A 59 -13.30 11.05 -0.01
CA ARG A 59 -13.34 12.50 0.17
C ARG A 59 -13.80 12.89 1.58
N ASN A 60 -14.89 12.29 2.05
CA ASN A 60 -15.43 12.58 3.38
C ASN A 60 -14.45 12.20 4.50
N VAL A 61 -13.76 11.07 4.36
CA VAL A 61 -12.77 10.60 5.34
C VAL A 61 -11.55 11.52 5.38
N LEU A 62 -11.05 11.96 4.22
CA LEU A 62 -9.92 12.89 4.15
C LEU A 62 -10.29 14.31 4.60
N GLY A 63 -11.50 14.77 4.27
CA GLY A 63 -12.03 16.08 4.66
C GLY A 63 -12.16 16.29 6.16
N ALA A 64 -12.13 15.23 6.97
CA ALA A 64 -12.07 15.34 8.42
C ALA A 64 -10.71 15.87 8.94
N SER A 65 -9.65 15.81 8.13
CA SER A 65 -8.28 16.17 8.53
C SER A 65 -7.60 17.22 7.65
N TYR A 66 -8.11 17.45 6.44
CA TYR A 66 -7.51 18.35 5.45
C TYR A 66 -8.53 19.37 4.95
N ARG A 67 -8.05 20.47 4.36
CA ARG A 67 -8.94 21.46 3.72
C ARG A 67 -9.57 20.86 2.48
N GLU A 68 -10.78 21.31 2.17
CA GLU A 68 -11.55 20.84 1.01
C GLU A 68 -10.75 20.96 -0.31
N GLU A 69 -10.10 22.10 -0.53
CA GLU A 69 -9.25 22.34 -1.70
C GLU A 69 -8.08 21.35 -1.82
N GLU A 70 -7.45 20.99 -0.69
CA GLU A 70 -6.33 20.04 -0.68
C GLU A 70 -6.81 18.62 -0.96
N VAL A 71 -7.99 18.24 -0.45
CA VAL A 71 -8.60 16.93 -0.70
C VAL A 71 -9.01 16.81 -2.16
N ASP A 72 -9.67 17.82 -2.71
CA ASP A 72 -10.13 17.82 -4.09
C ASP A 72 -8.94 17.80 -5.06
N GLU A 73 -7.86 18.52 -4.75
CA GLU A 73 -6.61 18.44 -5.51
C GLU A 73 -5.96 17.05 -5.43
N ALA A 74 -5.85 16.47 -4.24
CA ALA A 74 -5.23 15.16 -4.04
C ALA A 74 -6.05 13.99 -4.59
N LEU A 75 -7.36 14.15 -4.77
CA LEU A 75 -8.24 13.12 -5.33
C LEU A 75 -8.18 13.04 -6.86
N ARG A 76 -7.76 14.10 -7.57
CA ARG A 76 -7.68 14.06 -9.05
C ARG A 76 -6.82 12.90 -9.56
N PRO A 77 -5.57 12.69 -9.07
CA PRO A 77 -4.76 11.54 -9.46
C PRO A 77 -5.46 10.18 -9.26
N PHE A 78 -6.22 10.04 -8.17
CA PHE A 78 -6.92 8.81 -7.86
C PHE A 78 -8.05 8.55 -8.84
N VAL A 79 -8.82 9.57 -9.20
CA VAL A 79 -9.88 9.47 -10.21
C VAL A 79 -9.30 9.09 -11.58
N TYR A 80 -8.17 9.68 -11.98
CA TYR A 80 -7.49 9.33 -13.23
C TYR A 80 -7.05 7.86 -13.26
N LEU A 81 -6.55 7.35 -12.14
CA LEU A 81 -6.24 5.93 -11.98
C LEU A 81 -7.49 5.06 -12.17
N LEU A 82 -8.63 5.43 -11.57
CA LEU A 82 -9.86 4.62 -11.70
C LEU A 82 -10.35 4.55 -13.14
N ASP A 83 -10.39 5.67 -13.85
CA ASP A 83 -10.77 5.70 -15.26
C ASP A 83 -9.82 4.84 -16.11
N GLU A 84 -8.50 4.92 -15.86
CA GLU A 84 -7.53 4.11 -16.59
C GLU A 84 -7.68 2.60 -16.32
N LEU A 85 -7.91 2.19 -15.07
CA LEU A 85 -8.14 0.79 -14.70
C LEU A 85 -9.40 0.23 -15.36
N VAL A 86 -10.47 1.03 -15.44
CA VAL A 86 -11.70 0.62 -16.12
C VAL A 86 -11.45 0.48 -17.62
N LEU A 87 -10.91 1.52 -18.26
CA LEU A 87 -10.69 1.55 -19.71
C LEU A 87 -9.79 0.41 -20.19
N ARG A 88 -8.79 0.00 -19.39
CA ARG A 88 -7.91 -1.14 -19.69
C ARG A 88 -8.63 -2.49 -19.76
N ARG A 89 -9.73 -2.64 -19.02
CA ARG A 89 -10.51 -3.89 -18.94
C ARG A 89 -11.74 -3.91 -19.85
N LEU A 90 -12.08 -2.77 -20.46
CA LEU A 90 -13.21 -2.69 -21.38
C LEU A 90 -12.82 -3.12 -22.80
N ALA A 91 -13.78 -3.73 -23.49
CA ALA A 91 -13.68 -3.97 -24.92
C ALA A 91 -13.53 -2.63 -25.69
N ASP A 92 -12.80 -2.64 -26.80
CA ASP A 92 -12.53 -1.42 -27.58
C ASP A 92 -13.81 -0.70 -28.01
N SER A 93 -14.87 -1.45 -28.29
CA SER A 93 -16.17 -0.88 -28.66
C SER A 93 -16.89 -0.16 -27.53
N GLU A 94 -16.54 -0.42 -26.27
CA GLU A 94 -17.20 0.17 -25.09
C GLU A 94 -16.37 1.27 -24.42
N GLN A 95 -15.09 1.43 -24.79
CA GLN A 95 -14.23 2.46 -24.19
C GLN A 95 -14.75 3.88 -24.43
N SER A 96 -15.33 4.16 -25.61
CA SER A 96 -15.98 5.46 -25.89
C SER A 96 -17.29 5.67 -25.14
N ASP A 97 -17.93 4.58 -24.70
CA ASP A 97 -19.20 4.61 -23.98
C ASP A 97 -19.00 4.74 -22.46
N TRP A 98 -17.76 4.60 -21.98
CA TRP A 98 -17.44 4.74 -20.57
C TRP A 98 -17.71 6.18 -20.11
N PRO A 99 -18.64 6.39 -19.16
CA PRO A 99 -18.88 7.72 -18.62
C PRO A 99 -17.74 8.08 -17.67
N LEU A 100 -16.73 8.79 -18.16
CA LEU A 100 -15.52 9.15 -17.43
C LEU A 100 -15.82 9.81 -16.08
N LEU A 101 -15.18 9.33 -15.00
CA LEU A 101 -15.27 9.95 -13.69
C LEU A 101 -14.59 11.32 -13.69
N GLN A 102 -13.43 11.43 -14.34
CA GLN A 102 -12.69 12.69 -14.49
C GLN A 102 -13.54 13.80 -15.14
N TYR A 103 -14.37 13.44 -16.13
CA TYR A 103 -15.22 14.40 -16.81
C TYR A 103 -16.35 14.84 -15.88
N LYS A 104 -16.97 13.89 -15.17
CA LYS A 104 -18.09 14.17 -14.28
C LYS A 104 -17.70 14.96 -13.02
N LEU A 105 -16.50 14.72 -12.48
CA LEU A 105 -16.02 15.39 -11.27
C LEU A 105 -15.28 16.70 -11.57
N PHE A 106 -14.54 16.77 -12.67
CA PHE A 106 -13.63 17.89 -12.95
C PHE A 106 -13.81 18.54 -14.32
N GLY A 107 -14.69 18.01 -15.18
CA GLY A 107 -14.91 18.54 -16.53
C GLY A 107 -13.73 18.32 -17.49
N LEU A 108 -12.90 17.30 -17.23
CA LEU A 108 -11.69 17.00 -17.99
C LEU A 108 -11.71 15.57 -18.52
N ASP A 109 -11.12 15.34 -19.69
CA ASP A 109 -10.96 14.02 -20.33
C ASP A 109 -9.49 13.60 -20.53
N SER A 110 -8.55 14.52 -20.25
CA SER A 110 -7.10 14.38 -20.48
C SER A 110 -6.31 13.98 -19.22
N GLY A 111 -6.90 13.15 -18.35
CA GLY A 111 -6.32 12.76 -17.06
C GLY A 111 -4.91 12.16 -17.14
N GLY A 112 -4.62 11.44 -18.22
CA GLY A 112 -3.29 10.88 -18.51
C GLY A 112 -2.18 11.93 -18.61
N ASP A 113 -2.48 13.11 -19.17
CA ASP A 113 -1.54 14.23 -19.27
C ASP A 113 -1.59 15.11 -18.02
N ARG A 114 -2.80 15.44 -17.56
CA ARG A 114 -3.04 16.28 -16.39
C ARG A 114 -2.41 15.73 -15.12
N PHE A 115 -2.30 14.41 -15.00
CA PHE A 115 -1.59 13.76 -13.90
C PHE A 115 -0.13 14.24 -13.81
N TYR A 116 0.60 14.20 -14.93
CA TYR A 116 2.03 14.53 -14.94
C TYR A 116 2.27 16.03 -14.95
N GLU A 117 1.38 16.84 -15.56
CA GLU A 117 1.40 18.29 -15.40
C GLU A 117 1.29 18.68 -13.92
N MET A 118 0.31 18.10 -13.21
CA MET A 118 0.17 18.30 -11.76
C MET A 118 1.42 17.85 -11.01
N ALA A 119 1.97 16.68 -11.34
CA ALA A 119 3.17 16.18 -10.68
C ALA A 119 4.36 17.14 -10.85
N ASP A 120 4.61 17.62 -12.07
CA ASP A 120 5.69 18.56 -12.35
C ASP A 120 5.48 19.92 -11.67
N GLU A 121 4.26 20.48 -11.72
CA GLU A 121 3.91 21.71 -11.03
C GLU A 121 4.17 21.61 -9.52
N LYS A 122 3.69 20.54 -8.88
CA LYS A 122 3.84 20.34 -7.44
C LYS A 122 5.28 20.06 -7.05
N LEU A 123 6.05 19.34 -7.87
CA LEU A 123 7.47 19.11 -7.61
C LEU A 123 8.28 20.41 -7.59
N VAL A 124 7.89 21.44 -8.35
CA VAL A 124 8.54 22.76 -8.28
C VAL A 124 8.07 23.56 -7.06
N GLN A 125 6.80 23.41 -6.66
CA GLN A 125 6.22 24.13 -5.53
C GLN A 125 6.75 23.63 -4.17
N ARG A 126 7.41 24.50 -3.39
CA ARG A 126 7.97 24.15 -2.07
C ARG A 126 6.93 23.93 -0.97
N ALA A 127 5.74 24.52 -1.11
CA ALA A 127 4.68 24.51 -0.10
C ALA A 127 3.49 23.61 -0.48
N ALA A 128 3.66 22.70 -1.45
CA ALA A 128 2.61 21.76 -1.83
C ALA A 128 2.30 20.79 -0.67
N SER A 129 1.01 20.44 -0.54
CA SER A 129 0.54 19.56 0.53
C SER A 129 1.14 18.16 0.38
N PRO A 130 1.67 17.55 1.47
CA PRO A 130 2.20 16.18 1.43
C PRO A 130 1.19 15.15 0.91
N LEU A 131 -0.10 15.37 1.16
CA LEU A 131 -1.19 14.50 0.71
C LEU A 131 -1.19 14.30 -0.81
N VAL A 132 -0.94 15.38 -1.57
CA VAL A 132 -0.93 15.33 -3.05
C VAL A 132 0.24 14.46 -3.54
N PHE A 133 1.43 14.61 -2.95
CA PHE A 133 2.58 13.77 -3.30
C PHE A 133 2.36 12.30 -2.95
N GLU A 134 1.76 12.03 -1.79
CA GLU A 134 1.44 10.67 -1.36
C GLU A 134 0.45 9.99 -2.32
N LEU A 135 -0.60 10.71 -2.76
CA LEU A 135 -1.60 10.20 -3.71
C LEU A 135 -1.01 10.01 -5.13
N LEU A 136 -0.23 10.96 -5.62
CA LEU A 136 0.48 10.80 -6.90
C LEU A 136 1.41 9.59 -6.88
N HIS A 137 2.21 9.44 -5.83
CA HIS A 137 3.10 8.30 -5.66
C HIS A 137 2.33 6.98 -5.54
N PHE A 138 1.22 6.99 -4.79
CA PHE A 138 0.33 5.84 -4.65
C PHE A 138 -0.22 5.41 -6.00
N CYS A 139 -0.77 6.33 -6.81
CA CYS A 139 -1.32 6.01 -8.14
C CYS A 139 -0.28 5.35 -9.06
N LEU A 140 0.95 5.86 -9.09
CA LEU A 140 2.03 5.22 -9.87
C LEU A 140 2.37 3.83 -9.35
N THR A 141 2.30 3.62 -8.03
CA THR A 141 2.55 2.31 -7.40
C THR A 141 1.41 1.33 -7.66
N ALA A 142 0.18 1.83 -7.76
CA ALA A 142 -1.02 1.09 -8.12
C ALA A 142 -1.11 0.76 -9.62
N GLY A 143 -0.14 1.20 -10.42
CA GLY A 143 -0.03 0.86 -11.84
C GLY A 143 -0.63 1.89 -12.78
N PHE A 144 -0.79 3.15 -12.37
CA PHE A 144 -1.10 4.24 -13.29
C PHE A 144 0.06 4.50 -14.26
N GLU A 145 -0.23 4.58 -15.55
CA GLU A 145 0.77 4.85 -16.58
C GLU A 145 0.52 6.17 -17.32
N GLY A 146 -0.73 6.50 -17.60
CA GLY A 146 -1.11 7.68 -18.38
C GLY A 146 -0.33 7.80 -19.69
N ARG A 147 0.15 9.02 -20.00
CA ARG A 147 0.95 9.29 -21.21
C ARG A 147 2.30 8.55 -21.29
N HIS A 148 2.75 7.91 -20.21
CA HIS A 148 4.04 7.21 -20.13
C HIS A 148 3.87 5.69 -20.19
N ALA A 149 2.75 5.20 -20.71
CA ALA A 149 2.53 3.79 -20.99
C ALA A 149 3.67 3.19 -21.82
N GLY A 150 4.17 2.03 -21.39
CA GLY A 150 5.34 1.37 -21.99
C GLY A 150 6.71 2.03 -21.70
N ASN A 151 6.77 3.13 -20.94
CA ASN A 151 8.03 3.78 -20.56
C ASN A 151 8.36 3.61 -19.08
N ALA A 152 8.78 2.39 -18.71
CA ALA A 152 9.11 2.02 -17.34
C ALA A 152 10.22 2.89 -16.70
N ALA A 153 11.13 3.44 -17.51
CA ALA A 153 12.20 4.31 -17.03
C ALA A 153 11.63 5.65 -16.52
N ARG A 154 10.75 6.28 -17.30
CA ARG A 154 10.06 7.52 -16.89
C ARG A 154 9.16 7.31 -15.68
N LEU A 155 8.41 6.22 -15.65
CA LEU A 155 7.55 5.90 -14.50
C LEU A 155 8.38 5.76 -13.20
N ARG A 156 9.55 5.12 -13.28
CA ARG A 156 10.48 4.98 -12.15
C ARG A 156 11.04 6.33 -11.71
N GLU A 157 11.46 7.17 -12.65
CA GLU A 157 11.95 8.52 -12.38
C GLU A 157 10.92 9.35 -11.60
N TYR A 158 9.65 9.34 -12.02
CA TYR A 158 8.58 10.05 -11.31
C TYR A 158 8.33 9.48 -9.91
N LYS A 159 8.31 8.15 -9.77
CA LYS A 159 8.18 7.50 -8.45
C LYS A 159 9.26 7.98 -7.48
N GLU A 160 10.52 8.00 -7.92
CA GLU A 160 11.65 8.44 -7.10
C GLU A 160 11.56 9.94 -6.74
N ARG A 161 11.26 10.80 -7.72
CA ARG A 161 11.11 12.25 -7.51
C ARG A 161 10.00 12.58 -6.52
N LEU A 162 8.86 11.90 -6.62
CA LEU A 162 7.72 12.08 -5.72
C LEU A 162 8.03 11.53 -4.32
N ALA A 163 8.62 10.34 -4.23
CA ALA A 163 9.01 9.73 -2.95
C ALA A 163 10.00 10.60 -2.17
N ALA A 164 10.91 11.31 -2.85
CA ALA A 164 11.85 12.21 -2.21
C ALA A 164 11.19 13.43 -1.53
N ARG A 165 9.96 13.79 -1.92
CA ARG A 165 9.19 14.88 -1.31
C ARG A 165 8.26 14.44 -0.19
N ILE A 166 7.97 13.16 -0.07
CA ILE A 166 7.13 12.63 1.00
C ILE A 166 7.94 12.64 2.31
N PRO A 167 7.47 13.29 3.38
CA PRO A 167 8.15 13.28 4.67
C PRO A 167 8.28 11.84 5.15
N LYS A 168 9.52 11.35 5.26
CA LYS A 168 9.77 10.05 5.89
C LYS A 168 9.42 10.17 7.37
N PRO A 169 8.58 9.29 7.93
CA PRO A 169 8.41 9.24 9.37
C PRO A 169 9.79 9.05 9.99
N GLU A 170 10.09 9.86 11.00
CA GLU A 170 11.36 9.80 11.74
C GLU A 170 11.59 8.33 12.10
N ALA A 171 12.67 7.75 11.58
CA ALA A 171 12.93 6.34 11.76
C ALA A 171 12.98 6.09 13.26
N VAL A 172 11.99 5.35 13.78
CA VAL A 172 12.07 4.82 15.14
C VAL A 172 13.41 4.11 15.18
N PRO A 173 14.37 4.54 16.02
CA PRO A 173 15.68 3.92 16.06
C PRO A 173 15.45 2.42 16.20
N ALA A 174 16.08 1.64 15.31
CA ALA A 174 15.92 0.20 15.32
C ALA A 174 16.06 -0.27 16.77
N PRO A 175 15.12 -1.11 17.28
CA PRO A 175 15.28 -1.66 18.61
C PRO A 175 16.70 -2.24 18.67
N PRO A 176 17.47 -1.95 19.75
CA PRO A 176 18.83 -2.44 19.85
C PRO A 176 18.83 -3.93 19.52
N PRO A 177 19.84 -4.43 18.78
CA PRO A 177 19.88 -5.83 18.39
C PRO A 177 19.57 -6.67 19.63
N PRO A 178 18.69 -7.69 19.54
CA PRO A 178 18.36 -8.51 20.69
C PRO A 178 19.68 -8.94 21.30
N VAL A 179 19.98 -8.44 22.50
CA VAL A 179 21.19 -8.81 23.22
C VAL A 179 21.11 -10.31 23.25
N ALA A 180 22.04 -10.99 22.57
CA ALA A 180 22.09 -12.44 22.58
C ALA A 180 22.06 -12.81 24.05
N GLN A 181 20.94 -13.41 24.48
CA GLN A 181 20.83 -13.90 25.84
C GLN A 181 21.90 -14.96 25.90
N VAL A 182 23.06 -14.60 26.47
CA VAL A 182 24.09 -15.57 26.80
C VAL A 182 23.32 -16.62 27.57
N PRO A 183 23.24 -17.88 27.08
CA PRO A 183 22.54 -18.90 27.82
C PRO A 183 23.09 -18.82 29.23
N LEU A 184 22.21 -18.69 30.23
CA LEU A 184 22.60 -18.86 31.62
C LEU A 184 23.15 -20.28 31.68
N VAL A 185 24.44 -20.43 31.40
CA VAL A 185 25.22 -21.60 31.75
C VAL A 185 25.23 -21.51 33.26
N HIS A 186 24.19 -22.07 33.87
CA HIS A 186 24.18 -22.33 35.29
C HIS A 186 25.50 -23.06 35.54
N SER A 187 26.42 -22.38 36.23
CA SER A 187 27.64 -22.98 36.71
C SER A 187 27.21 -24.10 37.66
N PHE A 188 27.04 -25.30 37.11
CA PHE A 188 26.59 -26.47 37.86
C PHE A 188 27.55 -26.63 39.04
N PRO A 189 27.07 -26.51 40.29
CA PRO A 189 27.95 -26.38 41.42
C PRO A 189 28.47 -27.77 41.83
N MET A 190 29.47 -28.26 41.08
CA MET A 190 30.13 -29.57 41.21
C MET A 190 30.52 -29.92 42.65
N ARG A 191 30.79 -28.90 43.47
CA ARG A 191 31.11 -29.05 44.90
C ARG A 191 30.00 -29.76 45.68
N TYR A 192 28.72 -29.49 45.37
CA TYR A 192 27.60 -30.15 46.05
C TYR A 192 27.49 -31.62 45.67
N TYR A 193 27.70 -31.97 44.40
CA TYR A 193 27.68 -33.36 43.93
C TYR A 193 28.87 -34.17 44.44
N ALA A 194 30.05 -33.56 44.53
CA ALA A 194 31.21 -34.20 45.14
C ALA A 194 30.99 -34.46 46.65
N ALA A 195 30.41 -33.49 47.36
CA ALA A 195 30.08 -33.64 48.78
C ALA A 195 29.02 -34.72 49.01
N SER A 196 27.93 -34.72 48.24
CA SER A 196 26.88 -35.74 48.37
C SER A 196 27.40 -37.13 47.97
N GLY A 197 28.20 -37.25 46.91
CA GLY A 197 28.86 -38.50 46.54
C GLY A 197 29.78 -39.03 47.64
N PHE A 198 30.55 -38.15 48.30
CA PHE A 198 31.39 -38.55 49.43
C PHE A 198 30.55 -39.06 50.60
N VAL A 199 29.45 -38.38 50.97
CA VAL A 199 28.56 -38.84 52.04
C VAL A 199 27.95 -40.20 51.71
N VAL A 200 27.46 -40.37 50.48
CA VAL A 200 26.84 -41.64 50.03
C VAL A 200 27.84 -42.80 50.05
N LEU A 201 29.14 -42.57 49.83
CA LEU A 201 30.16 -43.62 49.88
C LEU A 201 30.76 -43.83 51.27
N ALA A 202 31.00 -42.76 52.01
CA ALA A 202 31.65 -42.82 53.32
C ALA A 202 30.74 -43.44 54.38
N LEU A 203 29.43 -43.13 54.34
CA LEU A 203 28.48 -43.58 55.36
C LEU A 203 28.28 -45.11 55.33
N PRO A 204 28.11 -45.78 54.17
CA PRO A 204 28.06 -47.23 54.08
C PRO A 204 29.39 -47.90 54.47
N VAL A 205 30.54 -47.34 54.07
CA VAL A 205 31.85 -47.89 54.43
C VAL A 205 32.06 -47.82 55.94
N LEU A 206 31.70 -46.69 56.57
CA LEU A 206 31.78 -46.53 58.02
C LEU A 206 30.85 -47.51 58.74
N LEU A 207 29.59 -47.63 58.29
CA LEU A 207 28.64 -48.60 58.86
C LEU A 207 29.12 -50.04 58.71
N TRP A 208 29.69 -50.39 57.55
CA TRP A 208 30.28 -51.71 57.33
C TRP A 208 31.45 -51.96 58.28
N TRP A 209 32.32 -50.98 58.49
CA TRP A 209 33.46 -51.08 59.41
C TRP A 209 33.03 -51.23 60.87
N LEU A 210 31.99 -50.50 61.31
CA LEU A 210 31.42 -50.63 62.65
C LEU A 210 30.64 -51.94 62.87
N SER A 211 30.16 -52.58 61.80
CA SER A 211 29.46 -53.87 61.88
C SER A 211 30.39 -55.09 61.94
N ARG A 212 31.71 -54.88 61.92
CA ARG A 212 32.75 -55.91 61.90
C ARG A 212 33.52 -55.92 63.21
#